data_AF-A0A521BX18-F1
#
_entry.id   AF-A0A521BX18-F1
#
_cell.length_a   1.000
_cell.length_b   1.000
_cell.length_c   1.000
_cell.angle_alpha   90.00
_cell.angle_beta   90.00
_cell.angle_gamma   90.00
#
_symmetry.space_group_name_H-M   'P 1'
#
loop_
_entity.id
_entity.type
_entity.pdbx_description
1 polymer ?
#
loop_
_entity_poly.entity_id
_entity_poly.type
_entity_poly.pdbx_seq_one_letter_code
_entity_poly.pdbx_strand_id
1 'polypeptide(L)' 'MIREERKTTNNLEDKIISFVSKEQPVHIGEIFKNLKISQTKGLNYVTSMINQGKLIYASHNQVNVI' A
#
# COMPACT_ATOMS: atom_id res chain seq x y z
N MET A 1 14.69 -20.95 -14.87
CA MET A 1 14.53 -20.62 -13.44
C MET A 1 13.82 -19.28 -13.36
N ILE A 2 12.54 -19.22 -12.98
CA ILE A 2 11.80 -17.96 -12.85
C ILE A 2 11.00 -18.02 -11.56
N ARG A 3 11.61 -17.62 -10.42
CA ARG A 3 10.93 -17.60 -9.11
C ARG A 3 11.41 -16.49 -8.16
N GLU A 4 11.96 -15.38 -8.67
CA GLU A 4 12.40 -14.28 -7.78
C GLU A 4 11.41 -13.11 -7.67
N GLU A 5 10.57 -12.85 -8.67
CA GLU A 5 9.68 -11.67 -8.66
C GLU A 5 8.51 -11.74 -7.66
N ARG A 6 8.14 -12.93 -7.16
CA ARG A 6 7.01 -13.05 -6.20
C ARG A 6 7.36 -12.71 -4.76
N LYS A 7 8.65 -12.75 -4.37
CA LYS A 7 9.03 -12.57 -2.95
C LYS A 7 9.10 -11.10 -2.52
N THR A 8 9.41 -10.20 -3.44
CA THR A 8 9.56 -8.76 -3.15
C THR A 8 8.23 -8.02 -3.08
N THR A 9 7.24 -8.41 -3.89
CA THR A 9 5.90 -7.82 -3.94
C THR A 9 5.15 -7.98 -2.61
N ASN A 10 5.21 -9.18 -2.02
CA ASN A 10 4.58 -9.44 -0.72
C ASN A 10 5.17 -8.56 0.40
N ASN A 11 6.49 -8.33 0.39
CA ASN A 11 7.14 -7.52 1.43
C ASN A 11 6.63 -6.08 1.45
N LEU A 12 6.35 -5.49 0.29
CA LEU A 12 5.88 -4.11 0.23
C LEU A 12 4.39 -4.00 0.60
N GLU A 13 3.54 -4.94 0.14
CA GLU A 13 2.14 -4.98 0.54
C GLU A 13 2.00 -5.13 2.06
N ASP A 14 2.76 -6.05 2.68
CA ASP A 14 2.76 -6.27 4.13
C ASP A 14 3.18 -5.00 4.90
N LYS A 15 4.16 -4.26 4.38
CA LYS A 15 4.58 -2.97 4.96
C LYS A 15 3.50 -1.90 4.85
N ILE A 16 2.79 -1.84 3.72
CA ILE A 16 1.68 -0.90 3.53
C ILE A 16 0.55 -1.24 4.50
N ILE A 17 0.14 -2.52 4.60
CA ILE A 17 -0.88 -2.96 5.56
C ILE A 17 -0.45 -2.64 6.99
N SER A 18 0.79 -2.98 7.37
CA SER A 18 1.30 -2.71 8.71
C SER A 18 1.37 -1.22 9.05
N PHE A 19 1.56 -0.34 8.07
CA PHE A 19 1.57 1.10 8.28
C PHE A 19 0.14 1.64 8.39
N VAL A 20 -0.73 1.31 7.42
CA VAL A 20 -2.11 1.80 7.39
C VAL A 20 -2.91 1.31 8.61
N SER A 21 -2.72 0.05 9.03
CA SER A 21 -3.39 -0.49 10.22
C SER A 21 -3.07 0.24 11.53
N LYS A 22 -1.90 0.88 11.63
CA LYS A 22 -1.48 1.62 12.84
C LYS A 22 -1.99 3.05 12.88
N GLU A 23 -2.11 3.68 11.71
CA GLU A 23 -2.31 5.13 11.57
C GLU A 23 -3.65 5.49 10.88
N GLN A 24 -4.52 4.50 10.64
CA GLN A 24 -5.78 4.70 9.90
C GLN A 24 -6.71 5.76 10.54
N PRO A 25 -7.34 6.63 9.73
CA PRO A 25 -7.22 6.75 8.27
C PRO A 25 -5.93 7.44 7.82
N VAL A 26 -5.23 6.87 6.83
CA VAL A 26 -3.93 7.37 6.36
C VAL A 26 -4.05 8.01 4.98
N HIS A 27 -3.46 9.19 4.80
CA HIS A 27 -3.37 9.78 3.46
C HIS A 27 -2.40 9.00 2.58
N ILE A 28 -2.80 8.66 1.35
CA ILE A 28 -2.00 7.80 0.44
C ILE A 28 -0.56 8.32 0.26
N GLY A 29 -0.38 9.64 0.20
CA GLY A 29 0.95 10.26 0.10
C GLY A 29 1.86 10.03 1.33
N GLU A 30 1.30 9.87 2.53
CA GLU A 30 2.07 9.60 3.75
C GLU A 30 2.65 8.19 3.75
N ILE A 31 1.92 7.23 3.18
CA ILE A 31 2.41 5.86 2.95
C ILE A 31 3.70 5.93 2.13
N PHE A 32 3.71 6.76 1.09
CA PHE A 32 4.84 6.84 0.17
C PHE A 32 6.06 7.50 0.80
N LYS A 33 5.81 8.56 1.56
CA LYS A 33 6.84 9.28 2.31
C LYS A 33 7.46 8.41 3.40
N ASN A 34 6.65 7.67 4.16
CA ASN A 34 7.12 6.85 5.26
C ASN A 34 7.91 5.63 4.75
N LEU A 35 7.37 4.93 3.74
CA LEU A 35 8.01 3.74 3.17
C LEU A 35 9.12 4.05 2.16
N LYS A 36 9.41 5.33 1.91
CA LYS A 36 10.42 5.82 0.95
C LYS A 36 10.25 5.19 -0.44
N ILE A 37 9.00 5.11 -0.90
CA ILE A 37 8.65 4.59 -2.22
C ILE A 37 8.28 5.73 -3.17
N SER A 38 8.58 5.59 -4.46
CA SER A 38 8.19 6.60 -5.44
C SER A 38 6.66 6.69 -5.53
N GLN A 39 6.15 7.90 -5.80
CA GLN A 39 4.71 8.15 -5.86
C GLN A 39 4.01 7.24 -6.87
N THR A 40 4.56 7.10 -8.09
CA THR A 40 3.99 6.24 -9.13
C THR A 40 3.95 4.78 -8.69
N LYS A 41 5.03 4.26 -8.09
CA LYS A 41 5.09 2.87 -7.63
C LYS A 41 4.12 2.66 -6.46
N GLY A 42 4.12 3.56 -5.48
CA GLY A 42 3.22 3.48 -4.34
C GLY A 42 1.76 3.54 -4.74
N LEU A 43 1.40 4.41 -5.70
CA LEU A 43 0.03 4.52 -6.20
C LEU A 43 -0.41 3.23 -6.89
N ASN A 44 0.44 2.64 -7.73
CA ASN A 44 0.13 1.35 -8.36
C ASN A 44 -0.10 0.24 -7.32
N TYR A 45 0.69 0.20 -6.25
CA TYR A 45 0.51 -0.77 -5.16
C TYR A 45 -0.79 -0.53 -4.39
N VAL A 46 -1.05 0.70 -3.95
CA VAL A 46 -2.26 1.04 -3.19
C VAL A 46 -3.51 0.76 -4.01
N THR A 47 -3.54 1.17 -5.28
CA THR A 47 -4.67 0.88 -6.18
C THR A 47 -4.87 -0.62 -6.39
N SER A 48 -3.78 -1.38 -6.58
CA SER A 48 -3.84 -2.84 -6.66
C SER A 48 -4.42 -3.46 -5.38
N MET A 49 -3.99 -2.98 -4.20
CA MET A 49 -4.47 -3.46 -2.91
C MET A 49 -5.95 -3.10 -2.66
N ILE A 50 -6.41 -1.94 -3.14
CA ILE A 50 -7.85 -1.59 -3.12
C ILE A 50 -8.64 -2.56 -4.00
N ASN A 51 -8.18 -2.81 -5.23
CA ASN A 51 -8.85 -3.74 -6.14
C ASN A 51 -8.86 -5.19 -5.64
N GLN A 52 -7.87 -5.58 -4.83
CA GLN A 52 -7.81 -6.88 -4.16
C GLN A 52 -8.69 -6.96 -2.89
N GLY A 53 -9.27 -5.85 -2.44
CA GLY A 53 -10.02 -5.80 -1.18
C GLY A 53 -9.14 -5.90 0.07
N LYS A 54 -7.87 -5.46 0.00
CA LYS A 54 -6.97 -5.36 1.16
C LYS A 54 -7.03 -3.98 1.81
N LEU A 55 -7.37 -2.95 1.03
CA LEU A 55 -7.56 -1.58 1.49
C LEU A 55 -8.92 -1.06 1.01
N ILE A 56 -9.51 -0.12 1.75
CA ILE A 56 -10.69 0.65 1.33
C ILE A 56 -10.26 2.10 1.12
N TYR A 57 -10.65 2.66 -0.02
CA TYR A 57 -10.53 4.08 -0.27
C TYR A 57 -11.53 4.86 0.57
N ALA A 58 -11.03 5.76 1.41
CA ALA A 58 -11.79 6.74 2.16
C ALA A 58 -11.78 8.11 1.46
N SER A 59 -12.56 9.07 1.96
CA SER A 59 -12.60 10.42 1.39
C SER A 59 -11.23 11.12 1.48
N HIS A 60 -11.01 12.15 0.67
CA HIS A 60 -9.79 12.97 0.71
C HIS A 60 -8.47 12.20 0.49
N ASN A 61 -8.45 11.23 -0.43
CA ASN A 61 -7.27 10.40 -0.74
C ASN A 61 -6.71 9.64 0.47
N GLN A 62 -7.60 9.22 1.38
CA GLN A 62 -7.23 8.40 2.53
C GLN A 62 -7.54 6.92 2.27
N VAL A 63 -6.87 6.03 3.00
CA VAL A 63 -7.10 4.59 2.95
C VAL A 63 -7.13 3.98 4.35
N ASN A 64 -7.94 2.93 4.48
CA ASN A 64 -8.08 2.08 5.66
C ASN A 64 -7.78 0.62 5.29
N VAL A 65 -7.39 -0.20 6.26
CA VAL A 65 -7.36 -1.66 6.08
C VAL A 65 -8.78 -2.20 6.28
N ILE A 66 -9.13 -3.28 5.55
CA ILE A 66 -10.41 -3.98 5.74
C ILE A 66 -10.38 -4.83 7.01
#